data_AF-A0A3M1EVP8-F1
#
_entry.id   AF-A0A3M1EVP8-F1
#
_cell.length_a   1.000
_cell.length_b   1.000
_cell.length_c   1.000
_cell.angle_alpha   90.00
_cell.angle_beta   90.00
_cell.angle_gamma   90.00
#
_symmetry.space_group_name_H-M   'P 1'
#
loop_
_entity.id
_entity.type
_entity.pdbx_description
1 polymer ?
#
loop_
_entity_poly.entity_id
_entity_poly.type
_entity_poly.pdbx_seq_one_letter_code
_entity_poly.pdbx_strand_id
1 'polypeptide(L)'
;MGVAVGLPLLLLLIGRGATAWLGLAAKPVLAQGNPVATFLMALVIALVANPWEEVGWRGFALPRLQARYNAFFASLVVGGMWAVWHLPLFFWPDNPMSETPFWRFALGTLASACLYTWLYNSANGSLFIVALHHVAWNTFGAVIGGVSGLAVTIVQWGMVLGLLAWFGAANLASRPRVVAGAHSYRANSS
;
A
#
# COMPACT_ATOMS: atom_id res chain seq x y z
N MET A 1 -5.37 -8.98 -12.25
CA MET A 1 -5.50 -9.74 -10.98
C MET A 1 -4.15 -10.31 -10.51
N GLY A 2 -3.37 -10.99 -11.36
CA GLY A 2 -2.06 -11.55 -10.98
C GLY A 2 -1.07 -10.55 -10.34
N VAL A 3 -0.94 -9.34 -10.90
CA VAL A 3 -0.07 -8.28 -10.32
C VAL A 3 -0.52 -7.86 -8.92
N ALA A 4 -1.82 -7.81 -8.64
CA ALA A 4 -2.33 -7.34 -7.35
C ALA A 4 -1.90 -8.24 -6.18
N VAL A 5 -1.89 -9.56 -6.40
CA VAL A 5 -1.50 -10.55 -5.39
C VAL A 5 0.00 -10.87 -5.47
N GLY A 6 0.55 -11.01 -6.67
CA GLY A 6 1.96 -11.39 -6.85
C GLY A 6 2.95 -10.30 -6.44
N LEU A 7 2.59 -9.02 -6.62
CA LEU A 7 3.49 -7.91 -6.29
C LEU A 7 3.81 -7.80 -4.79
N PRO A 8 2.84 -7.85 -3.85
CA PRO A 8 3.13 -7.90 -2.42
C PRO A 8 4.12 -8.99 -2.05
N LEU A 9 3.91 -10.21 -2.56
CA LEU A 9 4.80 -11.34 -2.31
C LEU A 9 6.21 -11.04 -2.82
N LEU A 10 6.34 -10.57 -4.06
CA LEU A 10 7.63 -10.24 -4.66
C LEU A 10 8.37 -9.15 -3.88
N LEU A 11 7.68 -8.05 -3.52
CA LEU A 11 8.28 -6.95 -2.76
C LEU A 11 8.75 -7.40 -1.37
N LEU A 12 7.99 -8.27 -0.70
CA LEU A 12 8.38 -8.83 0.60
C LEU A 12 9.59 -9.78 0.46
N LEU A 13 9.64 -10.61 -0.59
CA LEU A 13 10.78 -11.50 -0.83
C LEU A 13 12.06 -10.72 -1.19
N ILE A 14 11.95 -9.68 -2.02
CA ILE A 14 13.07 -8.78 -2.31
C ILE A 14 13.48 -8.04 -1.04
N GLY A 15 12.52 -7.56 -0.23
CA GLY A 15 12.78 -6.94 1.06
C GLY A 15 13.50 -7.86 2.04
N ARG A 16 13.15 -9.15 2.06
CA ARG A 16 13.85 -10.19 2.84
C ARG A 16 15.29 -10.37 2.37
N GLY A 17 15.51 -10.46 1.06
CA GLY A 17 16.85 -10.53 0.47
C GLY A 17 17.69 -9.30 0.80
N ALA A 18 17.12 -8.11 0.64
CA ALA A 18 17.76 -6.84 0.98
C ALA A 18 18.08 -6.74 2.49
N THR A 19 17.20 -7.27 3.34
CA THR A 19 17.44 -7.35 4.79
C THR A 19 18.69 -8.16 5.10
N ALA A 20 18.81 -9.36 4.51
CA ALA A 20 19.97 -10.21 4.69
C ALA A 20 21.25 -9.58 4.13
N TRP A 21 21.17 -8.99 2.93
CA TRP A 21 22.32 -8.37 2.26
C TRP A 21 22.87 -7.15 3.01
N LEU A 22 21.98 -6.34 3.58
CA LEU A 22 22.35 -5.14 4.34
C LEU A 22 22.64 -5.41 5.83
N GLY A 23 22.52 -6.66 6.29
CA GLY A 23 22.71 -7.01 7.70
C GLY A 23 21.70 -6.33 8.63
N LEU A 24 20.49 -6.04 8.14
CA LEU A 24 19.48 -5.33 8.93
C LEU A 24 18.74 -6.28 9.87
N ALA A 25 18.42 -5.79 11.07
CA ALA A 25 17.53 -6.52 11.97
C ALA A 25 16.10 -6.57 11.39
N ALA A 26 15.52 -7.76 11.40
CA ALA A 26 14.10 -7.99 11.15
C ALA A 26 13.41 -8.39 12.44
N LYS A 27 12.24 -7.78 12.69
CA LYS A 27 11.40 -8.23 13.80
C LYS A 27 10.77 -9.58 13.43
N PRO A 28 10.55 -10.45 14.43
CA PRO A 28 9.80 -11.67 14.19
C PRO A 28 8.35 -11.34 13.81
N VAL A 29 7.78 -12.14 12.92
CA VAL A 29 6.39 -11.99 12.46
C VAL A 29 5.41 -12.64 13.42
N LEU A 30 4.10 -12.40 13.23
CA LEU A 30 3.05 -13.02 14.02
C LEU A 30 3.05 -14.56 13.94
N ALA A 31 3.61 -15.12 12.86
CA ALA A 31 3.67 -16.55 12.59
C ALA A 31 4.69 -17.36 13.43
N GLN A 32 5.15 -16.87 14.59
CA GLN A 32 6.04 -17.63 15.49
C GLN A 32 5.41 -18.95 16.00
N GLY A 33 4.08 -19.11 15.88
CA GLY A 33 3.35 -20.35 16.14
C GLY A 33 3.05 -21.14 14.86
N ASN A 34 1.78 -21.48 14.63
CA ASN A 34 1.35 -22.18 13.42
C ASN A 34 1.21 -21.19 12.23
N PRO A 35 2.04 -21.31 11.18
CA PRO A 35 2.02 -20.36 10.06
C PRO A 35 0.72 -20.43 9.24
N VAL A 36 0.08 -21.61 9.16
CA VAL A 36 -1.21 -21.76 8.48
C VAL A 36 -2.31 -21.06 9.26
N ALA A 37 -2.37 -21.26 10.58
CA ALA A 37 -3.34 -20.58 11.42
C ALA A 37 -3.16 -19.05 11.37
N THR A 38 -1.91 -18.58 11.40
CA THR A 38 -1.59 -17.15 11.30
C THR A 38 -1.99 -16.58 9.93
N PHE A 39 -1.72 -17.32 8.85
CA PHE A 39 -2.14 -16.93 7.50
C PHE A 39 -3.66 -16.77 7.42
N LEU A 40 -4.41 -17.77 7.89
CA LEU A 40 -5.88 -17.74 7.84
C LEU A 40 -6.44 -16.61 8.70
N MET A 41 -5.90 -16.40 9.90
CA MET A 41 -6.30 -15.31 10.78
C MET A 41 -6.04 -13.95 10.13
N ALA A 42 -4.82 -13.73 9.62
CA ALA A 42 -4.45 -12.48 8.95
C ALA A 42 -5.30 -12.23 7.70
N LEU A 43 -5.57 -13.28 6.92
CA LEU A 43 -6.43 -13.21 5.75
C LEU A 43 -7.86 -12.78 6.11
N VAL A 44 -8.46 -13.39 7.14
CA VAL A 44 -9.82 -13.04 7.58
C VAL A 44 -9.87 -11.60 8.07
N ILE A 45 -8.94 -11.19 8.93
CA ILE A 45 -8.88 -9.80 9.44
C ILE A 45 -8.72 -8.83 8.27
N ALA A 46 -7.80 -9.11 7.35
CA ALA A 46 -7.53 -8.23 6.22
C ALA A 46 -8.72 -8.15 5.25
N LEU A 47 -9.43 -9.26 4.99
CA LEU A 47 -10.64 -9.28 4.15
C LEU A 47 -11.76 -8.42 4.73
N VAL A 48 -11.85 -8.33 6.06
CA VAL A 48 -12.86 -7.50 6.72
C VAL A 48 -12.42 -6.05 6.79
N ALA A 49 -11.19 -5.75 7.18
CA ALA A 49 -10.73 -4.40 7.45
C ALA A 49 -10.34 -3.61 6.19
N ASN A 50 -9.49 -4.20 5.35
CA ASN A 50 -8.80 -3.48 4.28
C ASN A 50 -9.73 -2.91 3.21
N PRO A 51 -10.81 -3.60 2.76
CA PRO A 51 -11.71 -3.03 1.76
C PRO A 51 -12.34 -1.70 2.20
N TRP A 52 -12.66 -1.54 3.50
CA TRP A 52 -13.24 -0.29 4.01
C TRP A 52 -12.24 0.86 3.98
N GLU A 53 -10.99 0.60 4.32
CA GLU A 53 -9.92 1.59 4.16
C GLU A 53 -9.80 2.02 2.69
N GLU A 54 -9.81 1.06 1.76
CA GLU A 54 -9.67 1.36 0.33
C GLU A 54 -10.86 2.14 -0.24
N VAL A 55 -12.08 1.90 0.27
CA VAL A 55 -13.26 2.73 -0.06
C VAL A 55 -13.03 4.18 0.34
N GLY A 56 -12.50 4.45 1.53
CA GLY A 56 -12.18 5.80 1.98
C GLY A 56 -11.03 6.42 1.18
N TRP A 57 -9.89 5.73 1.11
CA TRP A 57 -8.67 6.29 0.54
C TRP A 57 -8.69 6.39 -0.97
N ARG A 58 -9.04 5.31 -1.68
CA ARG A 58 -9.05 5.28 -3.16
C ARG A 58 -10.43 5.39 -3.77
N GLY A 59 -11.49 5.07 -3.03
CA GLY A 59 -12.86 5.30 -3.49
C GLY A 59 -13.30 6.76 -3.33
N PHE A 60 -12.87 7.43 -2.26
CA PHE A 60 -13.32 8.79 -1.95
C PHE A 60 -12.22 9.87 -2.09
N ALA A 61 -11.14 9.76 -1.33
CA ALA A 61 -10.13 10.83 -1.21
C ALA A 61 -9.27 10.99 -2.48
N LEU A 62 -8.68 9.90 -2.96
CA LEU A 62 -7.72 9.92 -4.08
C LEU A 62 -8.32 10.52 -5.36
N PRO A 63 -9.52 10.13 -5.87
CA PRO A 63 -10.02 10.67 -7.13
C PRO A 63 -10.30 12.17 -7.06
N ARG A 64 -10.65 12.70 -5.88
CA ARG A 64 -10.86 14.14 -5.66
C ARG A 64 -9.53 14.90 -5.63
N LEU A 65 -8.50 14.32 -5.01
CA LEU A 65 -7.16 14.89 -5.02
C LEU A 65 -6.54 14.85 -6.43
N GLN A 66 -6.70 13.75 -7.17
CA GLN A 66 -6.24 13.62 -8.55
C GLN A 66 -6.95 14.57 -9.53
N ALA A 67 -8.14 15.08 -9.18
CA ALA A 67 -8.81 16.12 -9.96
C ALA A 67 -8.10 17.49 -9.86
N ARG A 68 -7.36 17.74 -8.78
CA ARG A 68 -6.69 19.02 -8.50
C ARG A 68 -5.17 18.95 -8.64
N TYR A 69 -4.60 17.78 -8.42
CA TYR A 69 -3.15 17.55 -8.39
C TYR A 69 -2.76 16.38 -9.30
N ASN A 70 -1.46 16.22 -9.54
CA ASN A 70 -0.95 15.04 -10.20
C ASN A 70 -1.06 13.78 -9.30
N ALA A 71 -0.98 12.59 -9.90
CA ALA A 71 -1.17 11.33 -9.18
C ALA A 71 -0.14 11.14 -8.05
N PHE A 72 1.12 11.55 -8.25
CA PHE A 72 2.15 11.42 -7.22
C PHE A 72 1.85 12.26 -5.99
N PHE A 73 1.59 13.56 -6.16
CA PHE A 73 1.28 14.46 -5.05
C PHE A 73 -0.02 14.05 -4.35
N ALA A 74 -1.06 13.68 -5.11
CA ALA A 74 -2.30 13.14 -4.54
C ALA A 74 -2.03 11.90 -3.68
N SER A 75 -1.12 11.02 -4.12
CA SER A 75 -0.71 9.83 -3.36
C SER A 75 0.00 10.19 -2.05
N LEU A 76 0.89 11.19 -2.05
CA LEU A 76 1.57 11.64 -0.84
C LEU A 76 0.60 12.24 0.18
N VAL A 77 -0.39 13.02 -0.28
CA VAL A 77 -1.43 13.56 0.60
C VAL A 77 -2.25 12.42 1.22
N VAL A 78 -2.72 11.47 0.40
CA VAL A 78 -3.45 10.28 0.90
C VAL A 78 -2.58 9.47 1.85
N GLY A 79 -1.32 9.23 1.53
CA GLY A 79 -0.40 8.47 2.37
C GLY A 79 -0.10 9.16 3.71
N GLY A 80 -0.02 10.50 3.73
CA GLY A 80 0.12 11.27 4.95
C GLY A 80 -1.14 11.17 5.84
N MET A 81 -2.32 11.36 5.25
CA MET A 81 -3.60 11.17 5.96
C MET A 81 -3.74 9.74 6.50
N TRP A 82 -3.33 8.76 5.70
CA TRP A 82 -3.37 7.34 6.08
C TRP A 82 -2.37 7.00 7.20
N ALA A 83 -1.18 7.61 7.19
CA ALA A 83 -0.22 7.47 8.28
C ALA A 83 -0.77 8.07 9.58
N VAL A 84 -1.36 9.27 9.53
CA VAL A 84 -1.99 9.92 10.69
C VAL A 84 -3.19 9.14 11.21
N TRP A 85 -3.97 8.49 10.34
CA TRP A 85 -5.06 7.61 10.74
C TRP A 85 -4.59 6.48 11.67
N HIS A 86 -3.36 6.00 11.50
CA HIS A 86 -2.77 4.96 12.34
C HIS A 86 -2.12 5.48 13.62
N LEU A 87 -1.95 6.80 13.76
CA LEU A 87 -1.24 7.42 14.88
C LEU A 87 -1.73 6.96 16.26
N PRO A 88 -3.04 6.79 16.54
CA PRO A 88 -3.50 6.29 17.84
C PRO A 88 -2.92 4.92 18.22
N LEU A 89 -2.65 4.04 17.25
CA LEU A 89 -2.10 2.70 17.50
C LEU A 89 -0.65 2.74 18.01
N PHE A 90 0.08 3.83 17.75
CA PHE A 90 1.44 4.01 18.27
C PHE A 90 1.46 4.39 19.76
N PHE A 91 0.33 4.86 20.30
CA PHE A 91 0.16 5.16 21.71
C PHE A 91 -0.50 4.02 22.50
N TRP A 92 -0.81 2.90 21.85
CA TRP A 92 -1.32 1.69 22.48
C TRP A 92 -0.15 0.71 22.73
N PRO A 93 0.32 0.53 23.99
CA PRO A 93 1.52 -0.27 24.28
C PRO A 93 1.48 -1.72 23.79
N ASP A 94 0.33 -2.39 23.90
CA ASP A 94 0.15 -3.77 23.42
C ASP A 94 0.01 -3.91 21.90
N ASN A 95 -0.02 -2.80 21.15
CA ASN A 95 -0.10 -2.86 19.69
C ASN A 95 1.30 -2.99 19.08
N PRO A 96 1.54 -3.92 18.13
CA PRO A 96 2.83 -4.08 17.47
C PRO A 96 3.37 -2.80 16.79
N MET A 97 2.51 -1.87 16.39
CA MET A 97 2.94 -0.58 15.83
C MET A 97 3.65 0.32 16.84
N SER A 98 3.31 0.23 18.14
CA SER A 98 3.91 1.06 19.20
C SER A 98 5.42 0.85 19.34
N GLU A 99 5.91 -0.33 18.96
CA GLU A 99 7.34 -0.66 18.99
C GLU A 99 8.13 -0.13 17.78
N THR A 100 7.48 0.55 16.84
CA THR A 100 8.11 1.10 15.64
C THR A 100 8.07 2.63 15.68
N PRO A 101 9.18 3.33 15.40
CA PRO A 101 9.13 4.78 15.30
C PRO A 101 8.14 5.23 14.22
N PHE A 102 7.20 6.12 14.57
CA PHE A 102 6.12 6.58 13.68
C PHE A 102 6.63 7.06 12.32
N TRP A 103 7.75 7.79 12.28
CA TRP A 103 8.33 8.30 11.04
C TRP A 103 8.75 7.18 10.07
N ARG A 104 9.21 6.02 10.57
CA ARG A 104 9.56 4.86 9.72
C ARG A 104 8.31 4.27 9.08
N PHE A 105 7.25 4.12 9.87
CA PHE A 105 5.94 3.69 9.38
C PHE A 105 5.40 4.68 8.34
N ALA A 106 5.41 5.98 8.64
CA ALA A 106 4.92 7.01 7.74
C ALA A 106 5.63 6.99 6.37
N LEU A 107 6.96 6.80 6.34
CA LEU A 107 7.71 6.69 5.08
C LEU A 107 7.31 5.46 4.25
N GLY A 108 7.06 4.31 4.90
CA GLY A 108 6.55 3.11 4.23
C GLY A 108 5.11 3.26 3.74
N THR A 109 4.26 3.94 4.51
CA THR A 109 2.86 4.23 4.16
C THR A 109 2.76 5.19 2.98
N LEU A 110 3.63 6.20 2.90
CA LEU A 110 3.73 7.10 1.75
C LEU A 110 4.12 6.35 0.47
N ALA A 111 5.11 5.44 0.54
CA ALA A 111 5.49 4.62 -0.61
C ALA A 111 4.35 3.69 -1.03
N SER A 112 3.73 3.01 -0.07
CA SER A 112 2.57 2.15 -0.29
C SER A 112 1.42 2.92 -0.95
N ALA A 113 1.13 4.15 -0.51
CA ALA A 113 0.10 4.97 -1.12
C ALA A 113 0.36 5.26 -2.60
N CYS A 114 1.60 5.54 -3.00
CA CYS A 114 2.01 5.70 -4.40
C CYS A 114 1.82 4.40 -5.20
N LEU A 115 2.21 3.25 -4.65
CA LEU A 115 2.02 1.94 -5.31
C LEU A 115 0.53 1.61 -5.49
N TYR A 116 -0.29 1.91 -4.48
CA TYR A 116 -1.73 1.67 -4.52
C TYR A 116 -2.40 2.59 -5.55
N THR A 117 -1.98 3.85 -5.63
CA THR A 117 -2.45 4.78 -6.68
C THR A 117 -2.06 4.30 -8.07
N TRP A 118 -0.81 3.86 -8.27
CA TRP A 118 -0.39 3.28 -9.55
C TRP A 118 -1.26 2.10 -9.94
N LEU A 119 -1.50 1.17 -9.02
CA LEU A 119 -2.34 0.00 -9.27
C LEU A 119 -3.79 0.41 -9.55
N TYR A 120 -4.33 1.34 -8.78
CA TYR A 120 -5.69 1.90 -8.95
C TYR A 120 -5.87 2.51 -10.34
N ASN A 121 -4.96 3.40 -10.75
CA ASN A 121 -5.01 4.05 -12.06
C ASN A 121 -4.79 3.02 -13.19
N SER A 122 -3.85 2.08 -13.04
CA SER A 122 -3.61 1.00 -14.00
C SER A 122 -4.84 0.08 -14.16
N ALA A 123 -5.64 -0.06 -13.11
CA ALA A 123 -6.85 -0.87 -13.08
C ALA A 123 -8.15 -0.08 -13.37
N ASN A 124 -8.05 1.11 -13.99
CA ASN A 124 -9.21 1.99 -14.28
C ASN A 124 -10.08 2.29 -13.05
N GLY A 125 -9.47 2.45 -11.89
CA GLY A 125 -10.17 2.79 -10.66
C GLY A 125 -10.86 1.61 -9.96
N SER A 126 -10.48 0.38 -10.28
CA SER A 126 -11.04 -0.80 -9.63
C SER A 126 -10.64 -0.90 -8.16
N LEU A 127 -11.58 -0.62 -7.26
CA LEU A 127 -11.39 -0.80 -5.81
C LEU A 127 -11.16 -2.25 -5.42
N PHE A 128 -11.80 -3.20 -6.11
CA PHE A 128 -11.59 -4.62 -5.86
C PHE A 128 -10.12 -5.03 -6.03
N ILE A 129 -9.47 -4.54 -7.09
CA ILE A 129 -8.05 -4.85 -7.36
C ILE A 129 -7.14 -4.29 -6.26
N VAL A 130 -7.39 -3.07 -5.80
CA VAL A 130 -6.58 -2.44 -4.75
C VAL A 130 -6.86 -3.07 -3.38
N ALA A 131 -8.12 -3.39 -3.08
CA ALA A 131 -8.48 -4.11 -1.85
C ALA A 131 -7.81 -5.49 -1.82
N LEU A 132 -7.81 -6.22 -2.92
CA LEU A 132 -7.12 -7.52 -3.01
C LEU A 132 -5.60 -7.37 -2.80
N HIS A 133 -5.00 -6.32 -3.35
CA HIS A 133 -3.59 -6.01 -3.12
C HIS A 133 -3.29 -5.70 -1.65
N HIS A 134 -4.13 -4.89 -1.01
CA HIS A 134 -3.99 -4.56 0.40
C HIS A 134 -4.16 -5.80 1.28
N VAL A 135 -5.17 -6.64 1.00
CA VAL A 135 -5.36 -7.94 1.68
C VAL A 135 -4.13 -8.82 1.55
N ALA A 136 -3.60 -8.97 0.34
CA ALA A 136 -2.39 -9.76 0.09
C ALA A 136 -1.17 -9.19 0.84
N TRP A 137 -1.01 -7.87 0.86
CA TRP A 137 0.08 -7.20 1.60
C TRP A 137 0.05 -7.53 3.09
N ASN A 138 -1.09 -7.34 3.75
CA ASN A 138 -1.22 -7.59 5.19
C ASN A 138 -1.13 -9.09 5.52
N THR A 139 -1.73 -9.94 4.69
CA THR A 139 -1.71 -11.40 4.88
C THR A 139 -0.29 -11.96 4.74
N PHE A 140 0.42 -11.60 3.67
CA PHE A 140 1.79 -12.07 3.48
C PHE A 140 2.76 -11.45 4.48
N GLY A 141 2.59 -10.17 4.82
CA GLY A 141 3.39 -9.50 5.85
C GLY A 141 3.27 -10.17 7.24
N ALA A 142 2.12 -10.77 7.55
CA ALA A 142 1.92 -11.49 8.82
C ALA A 142 2.67 -12.82 8.91
N VAL A 143 3.06 -13.42 7.77
CA VAL A 143 3.66 -14.77 7.72
C VAL A 143 5.08 -14.80 7.15
N ILE A 144 5.46 -13.85 6.31
CA ILE A 144 6.81 -13.78 5.74
C ILE A 144 7.75 -13.10 6.72
N GLY A 145 8.41 -13.91 7.55
CA GLY A 145 9.43 -13.47 8.49
C GLY A 145 10.74 -13.02 7.84
N GLY A 146 11.58 -12.37 8.64
CA GLY A 146 12.92 -11.95 8.23
C GLY A 146 12.95 -10.71 7.32
N VAL A 147 11.87 -9.93 7.29
CA VAL A 147 11.78 -8.69 6.52
C VAL A 147 11.95 -7.50 7.46
N SER A 148 12.99 -6.71 7.26
CA SER A 148 13.15 -5.44 7.96
C SER A 148 12.19 -4.39 7.37
N GLY A 149 11.48 -3.67 8.24
CA GLY A 149 10.61 -2.57 7.83
C GLY A 149 11.35 -1.49 7.02
N LEU A 150 12.63 -1.26 7.33
CA LEU A 150 13.47 -0.32 6.56
C LEU A 150 13.79 -0.88 5.16
N ALA A 151 14.18 -2.15 5.07
CA ALA A 151 14.51 -2.78 3.79
C ALA A 151 13.32 -2.77 2.83
N VAL A 152 12.13 -3.16 3.30
CA VAL A 152 10.92 -3.14 2.45
C VAL A 152 10.54 -1.71 2.06
N THR A 153 10.70 -0.73 2.96
CA THR A 153 10.46 0.69 2.64
C THR A 153 11.39 1.18 1.53
N ILE A 154 12.69 0.82 1.57
CA ILE A 154 13.65 1.15 0.52
C ILE A 154 13.24 0.52 -0.81
N VAL A 155 12.86 -0.75 -0.79
CA VAL A 155 12.41 -1.47 -2.00
C VAL A 155 11.17 -0.81 -2.60
N GLN A 156 10.18 -0.45 -1.76
CA GLN A 156 8.97 0.24 -2.22
C GLN A 156 9.30 1.61 -2.82
N TRP A 157 10.15 2.42 -2.18
CA TRP A 157 10.57 3.70 -2.74
C TRP A 157 11.36 3.54 -4.04
N GLY A 158 12.23 2.52 -4.14
CA GLY A 158 12.91 2.19 -5.39
C GLY A 158 11.91 1.89 -6.53
N MET A 159 10.85 1.15 -6.23
CA MET A 159 9.76 0.91 -7.18
C MET A 159 9.01 2.21 -7.53
N VAL A 160 8.69 3.06 -6.54
CA VAL A 160 8.03 4.36 -6.77
C VAL A 160 8.88 5.25 -7.68
N LEU A 161 10.20 5.31 -7.46
CA LEU A 161 11.12 6.05 -8.31
C LEU A 161 11.17 5.48 -9.74
N GLY A 162 11.17 4.14 -9.89
CA GLY A 162 11.06 3.50 -11.19
C GLY A 162 9.75 3.84 -11.92
N LEU A 163 8.62 3.83 -11.21
CA LEU A 163 7.32 4.23 -11.75
C LEU A 163 7.29 5.71 -12.16
N LEU A 164 7.91 6.58 -11.36
CA LEU A 164 8.05 8.01 -11.69
C LEU A 164 8.91 8.22 -12.92
N ALA A 165 10.02 7.51 -13.05
CA ALA A 165 10.89 7.58 -14.21
C ALA A 165 10.20 7.07 -15.49
N TRP A 166 9.37 6.03 -15.37
CA TRP A 166 8.74 5.37 -16.51
C TRP A 166 7.40 5.99 -16.95
N PHE A 167 6.54 6.38 -16.00
CA PHE A 167 5.19 6.89 -16.29
C PHE A 167 5.02 8.38 -15.96
N GLY A 168 5.96 8.98 -15.24
CA GLY A 168 5.87 10.36 -14.77
C GLY A 168 4.89 10.57 -13.60
N ALA A 169 5.05 11.71 -12.93
CA ALA A 169 4.23 12.07 -11.76
C ALA A 169 2.76 12.35 -12.10
N ALA A 170 2.45 12.67 -13.35
CA ALA A 170 1.11 13.05 -13.82
C ALA A 170 0.06 11.97 -13.53
N ASN A 171 0.37 10.71 -13.87
CA ASN A 171 -0.56 9.60 -13.79
C ASN A 171 -0.04 8.43 -12.94
N LEU A 172 1.29 8.34 -12.74
CA LEU A 172 2.01 7.18 -12.18
C LEU A 172 1.82 5.86 -12.94
N ALA A 173 0.92 5.80 -13.92
CA ALA A 173 0.54 4.62 -14.69
C ALA A 173 0.50 4.95 -16.19
N SER A 174 0.46 3.92 -17.03
CA SER A 174 0.25 4.06 -18.48
C SER A 174 -1.13 4.62 -18.84
N ARG A 175 -2.10 4.47 -17.92
CA ARG A 175 -3.46 4.97 -18.08
C ARG A 175 -3.64 6.33 -17.40
N PRO A 176 -4.56 7.19 -17.89
CA PRO A 176 -4.88 8.45 -17.23
C PRO A 176 -5.32 8.23 -15.77
N ARG A 177 -4.93 9.15 -14.89
CA ARG A 177 -5.36 9.12 -13.49
C ARG A 177 -6.89 9.19 -13.38
N VAL A 178 -7.45 8.40 -12.46
CA VAL A 178 -8.90 8.41 -12.21
C VAL A 178 -9.27 9.63 -11.37
N VAL A 179 -10.16 10.47 -11.88
CA VAL A 179 -10.60 11.70 -11.21
C VAL A 179 -12.10 11.65 -10.90
N ALA A 180 -12.51 12.25 -9.78
CA ALA A 180 -13.92 12.39 -9.45
C ALA A 180 -14.65 13.25 -10.51
N GLY A 181 -15.84 12.83 -10.94
CA GLY A 181 -16.68 13.57 -11.89
C GLY A 181 -16.42 13.30 -13.38
N ALA A 182 -15.45 12.45 -13.75
CA ALA A 182 -15.17 12.14 -15.16
C ALA A 182 -16.30 11.33 -15.87
N HIS A 183 -17.12 10.60 -15.11
CA HIS A 183 -18.25 9.84 -15.66
C HIS A 183 -19.45 10.73 -16.05
N SER A 184 -19.61 11.89 -15.40
CA SER A 184 -20.75 12.79 -15.65
C SER A 184 -20.64 13.53 -16.99
N TYR A 185 -19.43 13.67 -17.54
CA TYR A 185 -19.21 14.40 -18.78
C TYR A 185 -19.48 13.56 -20.04
N ARG A 186 -19.24 12.24 -20.00
CA ARG A 186 -19.46 11.34 -21.15
C ARG A 186 -20.92 10.97 -21.38
N ALA A 187 -21.79 11.10 -20.36
CA ALA A 187 -23.21 10.78 -20.48
C ALA A 187 -24.06 11.91 -21.10
N ASN A 188 -23.52 13.12 -21.21
CA ASN A 188 -24.23 14.29 -21.76
C ASN A 188 -23.76 14.67 -23.17
N SER A 189 -22.94 13.82 -23.82
CA SER A 189 -22.35 14.10 -25.14
C SER A 189 -22.79 13.10 -26.22
N SER A 190 -23.94 12.45 -26.03
CA SER A 190 -24.54 11.48 -26.96
C SER A 190 -25.97 11.86 -27.29
#